data_AF-A0A1B0DQL2-F1
#
_entry.id   AF-A0A1B0DQL2-F1
#
_cell.length_a   1.000
_cell.length_b   1.000
_cell.length_c   1.000
_cell.angle_alpha   90.00
_cell.angle_beta   90.00
_cell.angle_gamma   90.00
#
_symmetry.space_group_name_H-M   'P 1'
#
loop_
_entity.id
_entity.type
_entity.pdbx_description
1 polymer ?
#
loop_
_entity_poly.entity_id
_entity_poly.type
_entity_poly.pdbx_seq_one_letter_code
_entity_poly.pdbx_strand_id
1 'polypeptide(L)'
;MLGYLASEGSGQKGCLYRAACLAPYSALDYAKAGHAVLKGSEIFNPDLKHDFHYNHILKGLERAAMEGIENVPCEMVYPCSSWLSINPSAK
;
A
#
# COMPACT_ATOMS: atom_id res chain seq x y z
N MET A 1 -2.13 -7.06 12.21
CA MET A 1 -3.12 -6.77 11.14
C MET A 1 -3.35 -5.28 10.87
N LEU A 2 -3.09 -4.33 11.79
CA LEU A 2 -3.36 -2.89 11.57
C LEU A 2 -2.24 -2.10 10.83
N GLY A 3 -1.04 -2.65 10.67
CA GLY A 3 0.12 -1.89 10.15
C GLY A 3 0.01 -1.48 8.68
N TYR A 4 -0.76 -2.23 7.88
CA TYR A 4 -0.88 -2.00 6.44
C TYR A 4 -1.70 -0.73 6.13
N LEU A 5 -2.90 -0.59 6.71
CA LEU A 5 -3.76 0.59 6.50
C LEU A 5 -3.17 1.87 7.13
N ALA A 6 -2.39 1.74 8.20
CA ALA A 6 -1.72 2.89 8.83
C ALA A 6 -0.64 3.54 7.93
N SER A 7 -0.13 2.80 6.94
CA SER A 7 0.94 3.26 6.06
C SER A 7 0.46 4.05 4.83
N GLU A 8 -0.83 3.97 4.48
CA GLU A 8 -1.43 4.72 3.36
C GLU A 8 -1.61 6.21 3.70
N GLY A 9 -1.86 6.55 4.97
CA GLY A 9 -2.13 7.92 5.41
C GLY A 9 -0.91 8.82 5.61
N SER A 10 0.31 8.27 5.64
CA SER A 10 1.53 9.01 6.00
C SER A 10 2.26 9.66 4.82
N GLY A 11 1.77 9.50 3.58
CA GLY A 11 2.46 9.96 2.37
C GLY A 11 3.72 9.15 2.03
N GLN A 12 4.05 8.11 2.81
CA GLN A 12 5.21 7.26 2.59
C GLN A 12 4.81 6.01 1.81
N LYS A 13 4.52 6.17 0.51
CA LYS A 13 4.20 5.05 -0.40
C LYS A 13 5.23 3.91 -0.34
N GLY A 14 6.50 4.23 -0.06
CA GLY A 14 7.54 3.23 0.16
C GLY A 14 7.25 2.28 1.35
N CYS A 15 6.65 2.76 2.43
CA CYS A 15 6.30 1.92 3.58
C CYS A 15 5.08 1.04 3.29
N LEU A 16 4.11 1.56 2.53
CA LEU A 16 2.96 0.79 2.06
C LEU A 16 3.41 -0.40 1.20
N TYR A 17 4.24 -0.13 0.20
CA TYR A 17 4.73 -1.17 -0.69
C TYR A 17 5.73 -2.11 0.01
N ARG A 18 6.53 -1.62 0.95
CA ARG A 18 7.36 -2.50 1.81
C ARG A 18 6.50 -3.47 2.61
N ALA A 19 5.43 -2.99 3.24
CA ALA A 19 4.51 -3.84 3.99
C ALA A 19 3.82 -4.86 3.07
N ALA A 20 3.41 -4.44 1.87
CA ALA A 20 2.83 -5.32 0.87
C ALA A 20 3.81 -6.43 0.43
N CYS A 21 5.07 -6.08 0.19
CA CYS A 21 6.12 -7.03 -0.15
C CYS A 21 6.44 -8.01 0.98
N LEU A 22 6.45 -7.56 2.23
CA LEU A 22 6.69 -8.42 3.39
C LEU A 22 5.52 -9.36 3.73
N ALA A 23 4.29 -9.04 3.31
CA ALA A 23 3.09 -9.82 3.57
C ALA A 23 2.25 -10.01 2.28
N PRO A 24 2.78 -10.72 1.27
CA PRO A 24 2.28 -10.64 -0.10
C PRO A 24 0.86 -11.19 -0.29
N TYR A 25 0.52 -12.31 0.36
CA TYR A 25 -0.82 -12.88 0.23
C TYR A 25 -1.91 -11.98 0.84
N SER A 26 -1.64 -11.42 2.02
CA SER A 26 -2.55 -10.44 2.63
C SER A 26 -2.69 -9.19 1.77
N ALA A 27 -1.59 -8.70 1.20
CA ALA A 27 -1.61 -7.53 0.31
C ALA A 27 -2.44 -7.77 -0.97
N LEU A 28 -2.35 -8.95 -1.58
CA LEU A 28 -3.20 -9.32 -2.73
C LEU A 28 -4.68 -9.38 -2.36
N ASP A 29 -5.02 -9.91 -1.19
CA ASP A 29 -6.42 -9.93 -0.73
C ASP A 29 -6.96 -8.52 -0.44
N TYR A 30 -6.14 -7.63 0.13
CA TYR A 30 -6.49 -6.22 0.27
C TYR A 30 -6.62 -5.50 -1.08
N ALA A 31 -5.75 -5.79 -2.05
CA ALA A 31 -5.85 -5.22 -3.39
C ALA A 31 -7.16 -5.63 -4.07
N LYS A 32 -7.56 -6.91 -3.97
CA LYS A 32 -8.87 -7.39 -4.47
C LYS A 32 -10.03 -6.65 -3.82
N ALA A 33 -10.00 -6.48 -2.50
CA ALA A 33 -11.02 -5.74 -1.77
C ALA A 33 -11.06 -4.26 -2.22
N GLY A 34 -9.91 -3.63 -2.41
CA GLY A 34 -9.78 -2.27 -2.92
C GLY A 34 -10.35 -2.08 -4.32
N HIS A 35 -10.09 -3.02 -5.24
CA HIS A 35 -10.70 -3.02 -6.58
C HIS A 35 -12.23 -3.12 -6.50
N ALA A 36 -12.77 -3.96 -5.63
CA ALA A 36 -14.22 -4.08 -5.45
C ALA A 36 -14.84 -2.77 -4.95
N VAL A 37 -14.19 -2.10 -3.99
CA VAL A 37 -14.63 -0.79 -3.47
C VAL A 37 -14.54 0.30 -4.53
N LEU A 38 -13.44 0.37 -5.28
CA LEU A 38 -13.26 1.36 -6.33
C LEU A 38 -14.35 1.21 -7.41
N LYS A 39 -14.53 -0.02 -7.91
CA LYS A 39 -15.57 -0.33 -8.91
C LYS A 39 -16.98 -0.05 -8.38
N GLY A 40 -17.24 -0.32 -7.11
CA GLY A 40 -18.51 0.03 -6.47
C GLY A 40 -18.72 1.54 -6.37
N SER A 41 -17.67 2.28 -6.05
CA SER A 41 -17.70 3.74 -5.92
C SER A 41 -17.91 4.45 -7.25
N GLU A 42 -17.35 3.91 -8.35
CA GLU A 42 -17.57 4.41 -9.72
C GLU A 42 -19.06 4.40 -10.14
N ILE A 43 -19.88 3.52 -9.56
CA ILE A 43 -21.34 3.47 -9.82
C ILE A 43 -22.02 4.73 -9.26
N PHE A 44 -21.57 5.20 -8.10
CA PHE A 44 -22.17 6.33 -7.38
C PHE A 44 -21.51 7.66 -7.72
N ASN A 45 -20.25 7.64 -8.15
CA ASN A 45 -19.51 8.81 -8.57
C ASN A 45 -18.70 8.48 -9.84
N PRO A 46 -19.23 8.77 -11.04
CA PRO A 46 -18.55 8.47 -12.30
C PRO A 46 -17.25 9.28 -12.50
N ASP A 47 -17.01 10.35 -11.76
CA ASP A 47 -15.75 11.10 -11.81
C ASP A 47 -14.58 10.28 -11.27
N LEU A 48 -14.84 9.34 -10.34
CA LEU A 48 -13.83 8.41 -9.80
C LEU A 48 -13.30 7.43 -10.85
N LYS A 49 -14.02 7.21 -11.95
CA LYS A 49 -13.59 6.32 -13.04
C LYS A 49 -12.30 6.82 -13.72
N HIS A 50 -12.03 8.12 -13.63
CA HIS A 50 -10.82 8.74 -14.14
C HIS A 50 -9.79 8.99 -13.04
N ASP A 51 -10.06 8.56 -11.81
CA ASP A 51 -9.13 8.72 -10.71
C ASP A 51 -7.99 7.70 -10.84
N PHE A 52 -6.92 8.16 -11.51
CA PHE A 52 -5.70 7.41 -11.68
C PHE A 52 -4.98 7.13 -10.34
N HIS A 53 -5.31 7.85 -9.27
CA HIS A 53 -4.64 7.71 -7.98
C HIS A 53 -4.90 6.35 -7.35
N TYR A 54 -6.15 5.96 -7.16
CA TYR A 54 -6.52 4.71 -6.50
C TYR A 54 -6.08 3.50 -7.33
N ASN A 55 -6.29 3.54 -8.65
CA ASN A 55 -5.80 2.51 -9.56
C ASN A 55 -4.27 2.37 -9.52
N HIS A 56 -3.53 3.47 -9.40
CA HIS A 56 -2.07 3.43 -9.28
C HIS A 56 -1.61 2.80 -7.96
N ILE A 57 -2.28 3.12 -6.84
CA ILE A 57 -1.98 2.52 -5.53
C ILE A 57 -2.21 1.02 -5.58
N LEU A 58 -3.37 0.56 -6.06
CA LEU A 58 -3.70 -0.87 -6.13
C LEU A 58 -2.71 -1.65 -7.00
N LYS A 59 -2.30 -1.10 -8.16
CA LYS A 59 -1.27 -1.70 -9.01
C LYS A 59 0.10 -1.74 -8.34
N GLY A 60 0.48 -0.69 -7.60
CA GLY A 60 1.74 -0.66 -6.85
C GLY A 60 1.77 -1.72 -5.75
N LEU A 61 0.62 -1.93 -5.11
CA LEU A 61 0.39 -2.96 -4.11
C LEU A 61 0.54 -4.38 -4.66
N GLU A 62 -0.14 -4.67 -5.77
CA GLU A 62 -0.04 -5.95 -6.45
C GLU A 62 1.39 -6.23 -6.90
N ARG A 63 2.09 -5.22 -7.45
CA ARG A 63 3.49 -5.34 -7.81
C ARG A 63 4.36 -5.69 -6.60
N ALA A 64 4.24 -4.93 -5.53
CA ALA A 64 5.04 -5.15 -4.33
C ALA A 64 4.77 -6.53 -3.72
N ALA A 65 3.52 -7.00 -3.74
CA ALA A 65 3.18 -8.35 -3.31
C ALA A 65 3.79 -9.43 -4.20
N MET A 66 3.75 -9.27 -5.53
CA MET A 66 4.38 -10.20 -6.47
C MET A 66 5.89 -10.29 -6.24
N GLU A 67 6.53 -9.15 -6.04
CA GLU A 67 7.93 -9.03 -5.66
C GLU A 67 8.24 -9.76 -4.33
N GLY A 68 7.36 -9.64 -3.33
CA GLY A 68 7.45 -10.41 -2.08
C GLY A 68 7.40 -11.94 -2.30
N ILE A 69 6.54 -12.41 -3.21
CA ILE A 69 6.45 -13.84 -3.59
C ILE A 69 7.74 -14.30 -4.27
N GLU A 70 8.35 -13.44 -5.08
CA GLU A 70 9.63 -13.68 -5.77
C GLU A 70 10.85 -13.58 -4.84
N ASN A 71 10.64 -13.33 -3.53
CA ASN A 71 11.68 -13.18 -2.52
C ASN A 71 12.69 -12.06 -2.83
N VAL A 72 12.26 -10.98 -3.50
CA VAL A 72 13.14 -9.81 -3.61
C VAL A 72 13.35 -9.14 -2.25
N PRO A 73 14.49 -8.47 -2.02
CA PRO A 73 14.79 -7.82 -0.75
C PRO A 73 13.93 -6.55 -0.57
N CYS A 74 12.71 -6.73 -0.06
CA CYS A 74 11.69 -5.69 0.11
C CYS A 74 12.19 -4.40 0.77
N GLU A 75 13.13 -4.52 1.71
CA GLU A 75 13.66 -3.41 2.50
C GLU A 75 14.57 -2.48 1.68
N MET A 76 15.22 -3.03 0.65
CA MET A 76 16.06 -2.30 -0.30
C MET A 76 15.24 -1.76 -1.47
N VAL A 77 14.29 -2.56 -1.97
CA VAL A 77 13.42 -2.18 -3.09
C VAL A 77 12.42 -1.08 -2.69
N TYR A 78 11.90 -1.18 -1.46
CA TYR A 78 10.92 -0.24 -0.90
C TYR A 78 11.49 0.46 0.33
N PRO A 79 12.37 1.45 0.15
CA PRO A 79 12.89 2.23 1.26
C PRO A 79 11.75 2.99 1.92
N CYS A 80 11.67 2.82 3.24
CA CYS A 80 10.73 3.51 4.11
C CYS A 80 11.57 4.44 4.98
N SER A 81 11.48 5.76 4.76
CA SER A 81 12.20 6.71 5.59
C SER A 81 11.57 6.72 6.97
N SER A 82 12.31 6.20 7.96
CA SER A 82 11.90 6.18 9.36
C SER A 82 11.91 7.59 9.95
N TRP A 83 10.92 8.41 9.59
CA TRP A 83 10.52 9.57 10.38
C TRP A 83 9.72 9.15 11.63
N LEU A 84 9.72 7.85 11.97
CA LEU A 84 9.27 7.30 13.25
C LEU A 84 10.44 6.84 14.14
N SER A 85 11.57 7.54 14.06
CA SER A 85 12.66 7.44 15.05
C SER A 85 13.05 8.80 15.65
N ILE A 86 12.30 9.88 15.39
CA ILE A 86 12.55 11.21 15.98
C ILE A 86 11.40 11.59 16.92
N ASN A 87 11.27 10.85 18.03
CA ASN A 87 11.23 11.45 19.37
C ASN A 87 11.19 10.37 20.48
N PRO A 88 12.34 9.87 20.93
CA PRO A 88 12.45 9.23 22.25
C PRO A 88 12.59 10.24 23.40
N SER A 89 12.25 11.52 23.21
CA SER A 89 12.31 12.56 24.26
C SER A 89 11.02 13.38 24.31
N ALA A 90 9.93 12.72 24.69
CA ALA A 90 8.89 13.37 25.47
C ALA A 90 9.31 13.28 26.94
N LYS A 91 10.00 14.33 27.41
CA LYS A 91 10.08 14.68 28.82
C LYS A 91 9.43 16.04 28.99
#